data_AF-A0A366DT33-F1
#
_entry.id   AF-A0A366DT33-F1
#
_cell.length_a   1.000
_cell.length_b   1.000
_cell.length_c   1.000
_cell.angle_alpha   90.00
_cell.angle_beta   90.00
_cell.angle_gamma   90.00
#
_symmetry.space_group_name_H-M   'P 1'
#
loop_
_entity.id
_entity.type
_entity.pdbx_description
1 polymer ?
#
loop_
_entity_poly.entity_id
_entity_poly.type
_entity_poly.pdbx_seq_one_letter_code
_entity_poly.pdbx_strand_id
1 'polypeptide(L)'
;MMPFATESGEVTGPVVALFTAVSAVCVTGLVVVDTASHWSLFGEVVILGLIRIGGLGTITLASLPGLLVARRMGLRMQLIAQTEARTLQLGESERMVVGVLRMSLLIEAIVATVLAVRFWLGYDQSIGRAIYLGVFHAVSEYNNAGRAVLRQCDGVRHRPVDHRTYEVERFADLT
;
A
#
# COMPACT_ATOMS: atom_id res chain seq x y z
N MET A 1 -7.74 -19.57 -1.02
CA MET A 1 -8.65 -20.63 -0.50
C MET A 1 -9.89 -20.81 -1.39
N MET A 2 -10.39 -19.76 -2.04
CA MET A 2 -11.49 -19.90 -3.00
C MET A 2 -10.94 -19.99 -4.43
N PRO A 3 -11.44 -20.90 -5.29
CA PRO A 3 -10.87 -21.17 -6.62
C PRO A 3 -10.94 -19.96 -7.56
N PHE A 4 -11.96 -19.10 -7.41
CA PHE A 4 -12.10 -17.88 -8.20
C PHE A 4 -11.08 -16.77 -7.87
N ALA A 5 -10.31 -16.92 -6.79
CA ALA A 5 -9.27 -15.97 -6.41
C ALA A 5 -7.91 -16.28 -7.06
N THR A 6 -7.73 -17.46 -7.64
CA THR A 6 -6.46 -17.88 -8.27
C THR A 6 -6.60 -17.80 -9.80
N GLU A 7 -5.54 -17.41 -10.51
CA GLU A 7 -5.55 -17.35 -11.99
C GLU A 7 -5.72 -18.74 -12.63
N SER A 8 -5.14 -19.78 -12.02
CA SER A 8 -5.29 -21.18 -12.47
C SER A 8 -6.66 -21.80 -12.16
N GLY A 9 -7.52 -21.13 -11.39
CA GLY A 9 -8.78 -21.70 -10.90
C GLY A 9 -8.60 -22.77 -9.81
N GLU A 10 -7.35 -23.08 -9.42
CA GLU A 10 -7.06 -24.07 -8.40
C GLU A 10 -7.11 -23.48 -6.98
N VAL A 11 -7.40 -24.33 -6.00
CA VAL A 11 -7.44 -23.93 -4.59
C VAL A 11 -6.03 -23.68 -4.10
N THR A 12 -5.70 -22.41 -3.85
CA THR A 12 -4.44 -22.04 -3.18
C THR A 12 -4.41 -22.59 -1.74
N GLY A 13 -3.29 -23.21 -1.36
CA GLY A 13 -3.08 -23.78 -0.03
C GLY A 13 -3.31 -22.77 1.12
N PRO A 14 -3.81 -23.23 2.29
CA PRO A 14 -4.24 -22.35 3.38
C PRO A 14 -3.12 -21.47 3.92
N VAL A 15 -1.91 -22.01 4.02
CA VAL A 15 -0.74 -21.28 4.53
C VAL A 15 -0.37 -20.11 3.63
N VAL A 16 -0.33 -20.32 2.31
CA VAL A 16 -0.02 -19.26 1.34
C VAL A 16 -1.09 -18.17 1.35
N ALA A 17 -2.37 -18.57 1.40
CA ALA A 17 -3.48 -17.61 1.45
C ALA A 17 -3.47 -16.78 2.74
N LEU A 18 -3.27 -17.42 3.91
CA LEU A 18 -3.22 -16.74 5.19
C LEU A 18 -2.00 -15.82 5.29
N PHE A 19 -0.84 -16.29 4.86
CA PHE A 19 0.38 -15.47 4.84
C PHE A 19 0.19 -14.23 3.97
N THR A 20 -0.38 -14.40 2.76
CA THR A 20 -0.65 -13.28 1.85
C THR A 20 -1.61 -12.27 2.47
N ALA A 21 -2.69 -12.74 3.12
CA ALA A 21 -3.66 -11.90 3.80
C ALA A 21 -3.05 -11.14 4.98
N VAL A 22 -2.31 -11.81 5.86
CA VAL A 22 -1.65 -11.17 7.02
C VAL A 22 -0.59 -10.17 6.56
N SER A 23 0.23 -10.53 5.57
CA SER A 23 1.19 -9.62 4.96
C SER A 23 0.51 -8.39 4.35
N ALA A 24 -0.65 -8.55 3.71
CA ALA A 24 -1.44 -7.45 3.14
C ALA A 24 -1.98 -6.51 4.22
N VAL A 25 -2.58 -7.06 5.27
CA VAL A 25 -3.16 -6.27 6.38
C VAL A 25 -2.08 -5.60 7.22
N CYS A 26 -0.96 -6.27 7.49
CA CYS A 26 0.17 -5.67 8.21
C CYS A 26 1.03 -4.77 7.33
N VAL A 27 0.73 -4.71 6.02
CA VAL A 27 1.43 -3.88 5.03
C VAL A 27 2.95 -4.13 5.02
N THR A 28 3.36 -5.39 5.17
CA THR A 28 4.79 -5.76 5.25
C THR A 28 5.45 -5.98 3.91
N GLY A 29 4.66 -6.17 2.85
CA GLY A 29 5.14 -6.38 1.47
C GLY A 29 5.74 -7.76 1.19
N LEU A 30 5.64 -8.71 2.13
CA LEU A 30 6.13 -10.06 1.92
C LEU A 30 5.19 -10.87 1.01
N VAL A 31 5.75 -11.48 -0.03
CA VAL A 31 5.03 -12.24 -1.04
C VAL A 31 5.65 -13.63 -1.15
N VAL A 32 4.80 -14.68 -1.10
CA VAL A 32 5.24 -16.09 -1.20
C VAL A 32 5.05 -16.64 -2.62
N VAL A 33 4.10 -16.07 -3.36
CA VAL A 33 3.77 -16.42 -4.75
C VAL A 33 3.60 -15.14 -5.54
N ASP A 34 4.13 -15.08 -6.76
CA ASP A 34 4.07 -13.86 -7.57
C ASP A 34 2.63 -13.35 -7.71
N THR A 35 2.41 -12.09 -7.33
CA THR A 35 1.05 -11.59 -7.14
C THR A 35 0.32 -11.42 -8.47
N ALA A 36 1.06 -11.07 -9.53
CA ALA A 36 0.50 -10.76 -10.85
C ALA A 36 0.15 -12.00 -11.69
N SER A 37 0.76 -13.16 -11.39
CA SER A 37 0.56 -14.43 -12.11
C SER A 37 -0.20 -15.49 -11.31
N HIS A 38 -0.26 -15.35 -9.99
CA HIS A 38 -0.94 -16.34 -9.13
C HIS A 38 -2.38 -15.96 -8.84
N TRP A 39 -2.66 -14.67 -8.62
CA TRP A 39 -3.99 -14.21 -8.23
C TRP A 39 -4.80 -13.77 -9.45
N SER A 40 -6.09 -14.09 -9.43
CA SER A 40 -7.03 -13.53 -10.39
C SER A 40 -7.25 -12.04 -10.09
N LEU A 41 -7.82 -11.30 -11.04
CA LEU A 41 -8.19 -9.89 -10.85
C LEU A 41 -9.05 -9.68 -9.59
N PHE A 42 -9.91 -10.64 -9.26
CA PHE A 42 -10.68 -10.63 -8.01
C PHE A 42 -9.76 -10.74 -6.78
N GLY A 43 -8.82 -11.69 -6.78
CA GLY A 43 -7.86 -11.87 -5.70
C GLY A 43 -6.98 -10.63 -5.49
N GLU A 44 -6.52 -10.01 -6.58
CA GLU A 44 -5.74 -8.78 -6.53
C GLU A 44 -6.54 -7.62 -5.92
N VAL A 45 -7.83 -7.45 -6.27
CA VAL A 45 -8.71 -6.44 -5.66
C VAL A 45 -8.92 -6.68 -4.16
N VAL A 46 -9.07 -7.94 -3.73
CA VAL A 46 -9.18 -8.28 -2.31
C VAL A 46 -7.89 -7.91 -1.57
N ILE A 47 -6.73 -8.26 -2.12
CA ILE A 47 -5.42 -7.90 -1.56
C ILE A 47 -5.29 -6.37 -1.45
N LEU A 48 -5.72 -5.64 -2.47
CA LEU A 48 -5.72 -4.18 -2.46
C LEU A 48 -6.60 -3.60 -1.34
N GLY A 49 -7.79 -4.17 -1.15
CA GLY A 49 -8.67 -3.79 -0.03
C GLY A 49 -8.04 -4.05 1.34
N LEU A 50 -7.35 -5.18 1.49
CA LEU A 50 -6.63 -5.52 2.73
C LEU A 50 -5.47 -4.55 3.00
N ILE A 51 -4.72 -4.14 1.97
CA ILE A 51 -3.66 -3.13 2.08
C ILE A 51 -4.26 -1.80 2.55
N ARG A 52 -5.40 -1.38 1.98
CA ARG A 52 -6.04 -0.13 2.38
C ARG A 52 -6.50 -0.16 3.83
N ILE A 53 -7.15 -1.24 4.26
CA ILE A 53 -7.59 -1.42 5.65
C ILE A 53 -6.38 -1.46 6.60
N GLY A 54 -5.33 -2.17 6.21
CA GLY A 54 -4.06 -2.24 6.95
C GLY A 54 -3.37 -0.88 7.12
N GLY A 55 -3.31 -0.11 6.03
CA GLY A 55 -2.75 1.24 6.01
C GLY A 55 -3.43 2.17 7.00
N LEU A 56 -4.76 2.14 7.10
CA LEU A 56 -5.49 2.91 8.11
C LEU A 56 -5.13 2.48 9.55
N GLY A 57 -4.95 1.18 9.77
CA GLY A 57 -4.49 0.63 11.04
C GLY A 57 -3.09 1.12 11.43
N THR A 58 -2.14 1.10 10.49
CA THR A 58 -0.77 1.58 10.74
C THR A 58 -0.72 3.09 11.02
N ILE A 59 -1.45 3.91 10.26
CA ILE A 59 -1.58 5.36 10.50
C ILE A 59 -2.16 5.64 11.89
N THR A 60 -3.19 4.88 12.28
CA THR A 60 -3.83 5.04 13.60
C THR A 60 -2.87 4.65 14.72
N LEU A 61 -2.21 3.50 14.61
CA LEU A 61 -1.23 3.04 15.61
C LEU A 61 -0.04 3.99 15.73
N ALA A 62 0.46 4.52 14.62
CA ALA A 62 1.54 5.51 14.61
C ALA A 62 1.14 6.83 15.29
N SER A 63 -0.14 7.19 15.26
CA SER A 63 -0.67 8.40 15.89
C SER A 63 -0.92 8.26 17.40
N LEU A 64 -1.03 7.04 17.93
CA LEU A 64 -1.35 6.78 19.34
C LEU A 64 -0.35 7.39 20.34
N PRO A 65 0.99 7.31 20.14
CA PRO A 65 1.95 7.93 21.06
C PRO A 65 1.81 9.45 21.10
N GLY A 66 1.66 10.09 19.93
CA GLY A 66 1.45 11.54 19.83
C GLY A 66 0.13 11.96 20.49
N LEU A 67 -0.94 11.22 20.27
CA LEU A 67 -2.23 11.46 20.91
C LEU A 67 -2.16 11.24 22.43
N LEU A 68 -1.40 10.26 22.92
CA LEU A 68 -1.23 10.01 24.36
C LEU A 68 -0.50 11.18 25.04
N VAL A 69 0.55 11.70 24.40
CA VAL A 69 1.27 12.89 24.88
C VAL A 69 0.38 14.14 24.84
N ALA A 70 -0.29 14.38 23.72
CA ALA A 70 -1.22 15.50 23.55
C ALA A 70 -2.38 15.44 24.55
N ARG A 71 -2.93 14.24 24.81
CA ARG A 71 -3.95 14.04 25.85
C ARG A 71 -3.42 14.29 27.25
N ARG A 72 -2.18 13.90 27.58
CA ARG A 72 -1.60 14.20 28.91
C ARG A 72 -1.37 15.70 29.13
N MET A 73 -0.91 16.42 28.11
CA MET A 73 -0.75 17.88 28.15
C MET A 73 -2.12 18.58 28.18
N GLY A 74 -3.06 18.11 27.36
CA GLY A 74 -4.45 18.56 27.32
C GLY A 74 -5.14 18.33 28.65
N LEU A 75 -5.00 17.17 29.31
CA LEU A 75 -5.61 16.89 30.61
C LEU A 75 -5.04 17.80 31.71
N ARG A 76 -3.73 18.08 31.69
CA ARG A 76 -3.13 19.06 32.61
C ARG A 76 -3.69 20.46 32.36
N MET A 77 -3.78 20.89 31.10
CA MET A 77 -4.35 22.19 30.74
C MET A 77 -5.85 22.27 31.03
N GLN A 78 -6.60 21.16 30.89
CA GLN A 78 -8.01 21.04 31.23
C GLN A 78 -8.23 21.01 32.75
N LEU A 79 -7.34 20.41 33.54
CA LEU A 79 -7.38 20.48 35.01
C LEU A 79 -7.10 21.91 35.49
N ILE A 80 -6.19 22.61 34.81
CA ILE A 80 -5.92 24.04 35.07
C ILE A 80 -7.06 24.93 34.54
N ALA A 81 -7.71 24.57 33.43
CA ALA A 81 -8.82 25.33 32.84
C ALA A 81 -10.20 24.99 33.45
N GLN A 82 -10.32 23.87 34.16
CA GLN A 82 -11.55 23.51 34.91
C GLN A 82 -11.84 24.49 36.05
N THR A 83 -10.86 25.32 36.44
CA THR A 83 -11.09 26.43 37.35
C THR A 83 -11.66 27.68 36.67
N GLU A 84 -11.68 27.77 35.32
CA GLU A 84 -12.12 28.99 34.62
C GLU A 84 -13.10 28.83 33.44
N ALA A 85 -13.27 27.67 32.80
CA ALA A 85 -14.14 27.62 31.61
C ALA A 85 -14.95 26.33 31.46
N ARG A 86 -16.26 26.44 31.74
CA ARG A 86 -17.32 25.59 31.23
C ARG A 86 -17.41 25.75 29.70
N THR A 87 -16.64 24.97 28.94
CA THR A 87 -16.99 24.48 27.59
C THR A 87 -15.75 23.80 26.99
N LEU A 88 -15.69 22.47 27.01
CA LEU A 88 -14.74 21.73 26.19
C LEU A 88 -15.52 20.84 25.24
N GLN A 89 -15.30 21.10 23.95
CA GLN A 89 -15.98 20.53 22.81
C GLN A 89 -15.61 19.05 22.66
N LEU A 90 -16.54 18.16 23.00
CA LEU A 90 -16.38 16.70 22.91
C LEU A 90 -16.57 16.14 21.48
N GLY A 91 -16.53 16.98 20.44
CA GLY A 91 -16.87 16.62 19.05
C GLY A 91 -15.79 16.85 17.99
N GLU A 92 -14.59 17.32 18.35
CA GLU A 92 -13.54 17.64 17.35
C GLU A 92 -12.74 16.43 16.87
N SER A 93 -12.61 15.38 17.68
CA SER A 93 -11.74 14.23 17.34
C SER A 93 -12.24 13.41 16.15
N GLU A 94 -13.55 13.29 15.96
CA GLU A 94 -14.14 12.54 14.85
C GLU A 94 -13.89 13.24 13.50
N ARG A 95 -13.96 14.58 13.46
CA ARG A 95 -13.70 15.38 12.26
C ARG A 95 -12.26 15.25 11.78
N MET A 96 -11.31 15.12 12.70
CA MET A 96 -9.89 14.95 12.35
C MET A 96 -9.65 13.60 11.65
N VAL A 97 -10.21 12.50 12.17
CA VAL A 97 -10.06 11.17 11.56
C VAL A 97 -10.64 11.14 10.15
N VAL A 98 -11.86 11.64 9.97
CA VAL A 98 -12.50 11.72 8.64
C VAL A 98 -11.71 12.64 7.68
N GLY A 99 -11.11 13.71 8.20
CA GLY A 99 -10.25 14.60 7.43
C GLY A 99 -9.00 13.89 6.87
N VAL A 100 -8.29 13.12 7.71
CA VAL A 100 -7.12 12.35 7.29
C VAL A 100 -7.50 11.28 6.25
N LEU A 101 -8.63 10.59 6.45
CA LEU A 101 -9.13 9.59 5.49
C LEU A 101 -9.42 10.20 4.12
N ARG A 102 -10.09 11.36 4.08
CA ARG A 102 -10.39 12.07 2.83
C ARG A 102 -9.13 12.57 2.14
N MET A 103 -8.20 13.16 2.90
CA MET A 103 -6.94 13.64 2.34
C MET A 103 -6.12 12.49 1.75
N SER A 104 -6.07 11.36 2.45
CA SER A 104 -5.40 10.15 1.98
C SER A 104 -6.01 9.64 0.66
N LEU A 105 -7.34 9.52 0.58
CA LEU A 105 -8.03 9.10 -0.65
C LEU A 105 -7.80 10.07 -1.81
N LEU A 106 -7.74 11.38 -1.54
CA LEU A 106 -7.44 12.40 -2.55
C LEU A 106 -6.03 12.23 -3.11
N ILE A 107 -5.03 12.03 -2.26
CA ILE A 107 -3.65 11.79 -2.70
C ILE A 107 -3.57 10.51 -3.52
N GLU A 108 -4.17 9.41 -3.05
CA GLU A 108 -4.20 8.14 -3.78
C GLU A 108 -4.87 8.32 -5.16
N ALA A 109 -5.98 9.04 -5.25
CA ALA A 109 -6.67 9.29 -6.52
C ALA A 109 -5.82 10.11 -7.50
N ILE A 110 -5.11 11.13 -7.01
CA ILE A 110 -4.22 11.95 -7.84
C ILE A 110 -3.07 11.08 -8.39
N VAL A 111 -2.39 10.34 -7.52
CA VAL A 111 -1.28 9.45 -7.92
C VAL A 111 -1.77 8.38 -8.88
N ALA A 112 -2.92 7.76 -8.60
CA ALA A 112 -3.53 6.75 -9.47
C ALA A 112 -3.83 7.31 -10.86
N THR A 113 -4.36 8.54 -10.94
CA THR A 113 -4.67 9.19 -12.21
C THR A 113 -3.40 9.50 -12.99
N VAL A 114 -2.37 10.03 -12.34
CA VAL A 114 -1.08 10.33 -12.98
C VAL A 114 -0.44 9.04 -13.52
N LEU A 115 -0.43 7.97 -12.74
CA LEU A 115 0.11 6.68 -13.16
C LEU A 115 -0.73 6.05 -14.27
N ALA A 116 -2.06 6.10 -14.19
CA ALA A 116 -2.94 5.58 -15.23
C ALA A 116 -2.73 6.30 -16.57
N VAL A 117 -2.61 7.63 -16.57
CA VAL A 117 -2.29 8.42 -17.77
C VAL A 117 -0.91 8.03 -18.30
N ARG A 118 0.07 7.83 -17.41
CA ARG A 118 1.43 7.42 -17.80
C ARG A 118 1.48 6.03 -18.41
N PHE A 119 0.70 5.08 -17.92
CA PHE A 119 0.58 3.73 -18.48
C PHE A 119 -0.17 3.72 -19.81
N TRP A 120 -1.21 4.53 -19.93
CA TRP A 120 -1.97 4.65 -21.17
C TRP A 120 -1.15 5.28 -22.30
N LEU A 121 -0.53 6.44 -22.05
CA LEU A 121 0.20 7.19 -23.10
C LEU A 121 1.62 6.69 -23.34
N GLY A 122 2.27 6.14 -22.32
CA GLY A 122 3.70 5.84 -22.37
C GLY A 122 4.07 4.35 -22.40
N TYR A 123 3.10 3.44 -22.23
CA TYR A 123 3.32 1.99 -22.23
C TYR A 123 2.31 1.22 -23.10
N ASP A 124 1.51 1.92 -23.92
CA ASP A 124 0.53 1.34 -24.86
C ASP A 124 -0.45 0.36 -24.21
N GLN A 125 -0.77 0.60 -22.93
CA GLN A 125 -1.73 -0.23 -22.18
C GLN A 125 -3.16 0.19 -22.52
N SER A 126 -4.07 -0.78 -22.63
CA SER A 126 -5.50 -0.48 -22.78
C SER A 126 -6.00 0.37 -21.59
N ILE A 127 -6.97 1.26 -21.84
CA ILE A 127 -7.46 2.21 -20.83
C ILE A 127 -7.86 1.52 -19.52
N GLY A 128 -8.58 0.39 -19.61
CA GLY A 128 -8.99 -0.38 -18.43
C GLY A 128 -7.81 -0.96 -17.64
N ARG A 129 -6.79 -1.47 -18.34
CA ARG A 129 -5.57 -2.01 -17.72
C ARG A 129 -4.71 -0.90 -17.11
N ALA A 130 -4.62 0.25 -17.78
CA ALA A 130 -3.88 1.40 -17.32
C ALA A 130 -4.47 1.98 -16.02
N ILE A 131 -5.80 2.12 -15.95
CA ILE A 131 -6.51 2.54 -14.72
C ILE A 131 -6.25 1.55 -13.58
N TYR A 132 -6.38 0.25 -13.86
CA TYR A 132 -6.14 -0.80 -12.88
C TYR A 132 -4.71 -0.74 -12.29
N LEU A 133 -3.70 -0.68 -13.17
CA LEU A 133 -2.30 -0.58 -12.76
C LEU A 133 -2.05 0.72 -11.96
N GLY A 134 -2.59 1.85 -12.41
CA GLY A 134 -2.45 3.13 -11.73
C GLY A 134 -3.00 3.09 -10.31
N VAL A 135 -4.22 2.55 -10.13
CA VAL A 135 -4.85 2.42 -8.81
C VAL A 135 -4.08 1.46 -7.90
N PHE A 136 -3.68 0.30 -8.43
CA PHE A 136 -2.97 -0.70 -7.65
C PHE A 136 -1.62 -0.16 -7.12
N HIS A 137 -0.85 0.49 -7.99
CA HIS A 137 0.43 1.09 -7.62
C HIS A 137 0.26 2.26 -6.66
N ALA A 138 -0.70 3.16 -6.90
CA ALA A 138 -0.94 4.30 -6.03
C ALA A 138 -1.29 3.88 -4.60
N VAL A 139 -2.21 2.93 -4.44
CA VAL A 139 -2.60 2.42 -3.11
C VAL A 139 -1.46 1.65 -2.46
N SER A 140 -0.75 0.80 -3.22
CA SER A 140 0.35 0.01 -2.65
C SER A 140 1.53 0.89 -2.22
N GLU A 141 1.91 1.89 -3.01
CA GLU A 141 3.00 2.82 -2.68
C GLU A 141 2.62 3.78 -1.56
N TYR A 142 1.41 4.33 -1.57
CA TYR A 142 0.94 5.23 -0.51
C TYR A 142 0.92 4.54 0.86
N ASN A 143 0.47 3.29 0.90
CA ASN A 143 0.45 2.51 2.13
C ASN A 143 1.81 1.86 2.44
N ASN A 144 2.86 2.07 1.63
CA ASN A 144 4.19 1.47 1.77
C ASN A 144 4.17 -0.08 1.76
N ALA A 145 3.26 -0.66 0.99
CA ALA A 145 3.09 -2.10 0.87
C ALA A 145 4.14 -2.77 -0.02
N GLY A 146 4.87 -2.01 -0.86
CA GLY A 146 5.93 -2.52 -1.73
C GLY A 146 5.52 -3.58 -2.77
N ARG A 147 4.21 -3.82 -2.94
CA ARG A 147 3.67 -4.83 -3.86
C ARG A 147 3.49 -4.24 -5.26
N ALA A 148 4.18 -4.82 -6.24
CA ALA A 148 3.99 -4.50 -7.64
C ALA A 148 3.06 -5.52 -8.31
N VAL A 149 2.13 -5.05 -9.15
CA VAL A 149 1.29 -5.91 -10.01
C VAL A 149 1.68 -5.72 -11.48
N LEU A 150 2.98 -5.75 -11.74
CA LEU A 150 3.47 -5.77 -13.11
C LEU A 150 3.28 -7.19 -13.65
N ARG A 151 2.19 -7.43 -14.39
CA ARG A 151 2.22 -8.56 -15.33
C ARG A 151 3.27 -8.22 -16.37
N GLN A 152 4.31 -9.05 -16.44
CA GLN A 152 5.24 -9.03 -17.55
C GLN A 152 4.40 -9.20 -18.84
N CYS A 153 4.23 -8.14 -19.61
CA CYS A 153 3.78 -8.28 -20.99
C CYS A 153 4.94 -8.95 -21.73
N ASP A 154 4.72 -10.17 -22.23
CA ASP A 154 5.61 -10.84 -23.17
C ASP A 154 5.90 -9.89 -24.33
N GLY A 155 7.06 -9.23 -24.29
CA GLY A 155 7.40 -8.14 -25.20
C GLY A 155 8.50 -7.20 -24.70
N VAL A 156 8.75 -7.12 -23.39
CA VAL A 156 9.99 -6.51 -22.90
C VAL A 156 11.12 -7.52 -23.06
N ARG A 157 11.82 -7.39 -24.19
CA ARG A 157 13.08 -8.06 -24.50
C ARG A 157 13.94 -8.07 -23.22
N HIS A 158 14.09 -9.26 -22.62
CA HIS A 158 15.06 -9.51 -21.56
C HIS A 158 16.39 -8.96 -22.09
N ARG A 159 16.84 -7.80 -21.59
CA ARG A 159 18.28 -7.56 -21.59
C ARG A 159 18.80 -8.54 -20.54
N PRO A 160 19.61 -9.55 -20.92
CA PRO A 160 20.25 -10.38 -19.92
C PRO A 160 20.99 -9.43 -18.97
N VAL A 161 20.75 -9.58 -17.67
CA VAL A 161 21.60 -8.96 -16.66
C VAL A 161 22.95 -9.63 -16.83
N ASP A 162 23.87 -8.91 -17.48
CA ASP A 162 25.23 -9.40 -17.70
C ASP A 162 25.95 -9.40 -16.35
N HIS A 163 26.03 -10.58 -15.74
CA HIS A 163 26.78 -10.78 -14.50
C HIS A 163 28.28 -10.49 -14.66
N ARG A 164 28.79 -10.23 -15.88
CA ARG A 164 30.18 -9.84 -16.12
C ARG A 164 30.53 -8.42 -15.69
N THR A 165 29.56 -7.55 -15.39
CA THR A 165 29.88 -6.19 -14.96
C THR A 165 30.44 -6.14 -13.53
N TYR A 166 30.26 -7.20 -12.72
CA TYR A 166 30.79 -7.25 -11.34
C TYR A 166 32.21 -7.83 -11.22
N GLU A 167 32.75 -8.48 -12.25
CA GLU A 167 34.13 -9.02 -12.20
C GLU A 167 35.19 -8.01 -12.63
N VAL A 168 34.85 -6.98 -13.41
CA VAL A 168 35.83 -6.02 -13.92
C VAL A 168 36.21 -4.95 -12.88
N GLU A 169 35.28 -4.54 -12.01
CA GLU A 169 35.58 -3.55 -10.96
C GLU A 169 36.37 -4.12 -9.77
N ARG A 170 36.38 -5.45 -9.56
CA ARG A 170 37.20 -6.04 -8.48
C ARG A 170 38.67 -6.22 -8.84
N PHE A 171 39.03 -6.13 -10.13
CA PHE A 171 40.42 -6.26 -10.59
C PHE A 171 41.16 -4.93 -10.72
N ALA A 172 40.47 -3.78 -10.63
CA ALA A 172 41.08 -2.45 -10.70
C ALA A 172 41.56 -1.91 -9.34
N ASP A 173 41.18 -2.54 -8.22
CA ASP A 173 41.57 -2.13 -6.86
C ASP A 173 42.76 -2.95 -6.27
N LEU A 174 43.45 -3.75 -7.10
CA LEU A 174 44.54 -4.63 -6.65
C LEU A 174 45.88 -4.49 -7.41
N THR A 175 46.09 -3.42 -8.18
CA THR A 175 47.40 -3.04 -8.74
C THR A 175 47.57 -1.53 -8.76
#